data_AF-V4JBF9-F1
#
_entry.id   AF-V4JBF9-F1
#
_cell.length_a   1.000
_cell.length_b   1.000
_cell.length_c   1.000
_cell.angle_alpha   90.00
_cell.angle_beta   90.00
_cell.angle_gamma   90.00
#
_symmetry.space_group_name_H-M   'P 1'
#
loop_
_entity.id
_entity.type
_entity.pdbx_description
1 polymer ?
#
loop_
_entity_poly.entity_id
_entity_poly.type
_entity_poly.pdbx_seq_one_letter_code
_entity_poly.pdbx_strand_id
1 'polypeptide(L)'
;YWPDRQWHNVLNVLDVEFKTDSYINVDARIGMFMIGYSISPAMVMNMVGKGSKYPFAYRDADGDYLSGGRTYKLNIPGPVPAANFWSITLYDAANASGLQNGQPFPSIGSLDKLKYNDDESVDLYFGPELPEGVPASNWRTTVPGKGWFVLFRLYSPTQPFFDGSWRPGDFEKIN
;
A
#
# COMPACT_ATOMS: atom_id res chain seq x y z
N TYR A 1 8.08 -4.68 -6.29
CA TYR A 1 8.12 -5.86 -5.40
C TYR A 1 7.93 -7.12 -6.21
N TRP A 2 6.80 -7.25 -6.93
CA TRP A 2 6.50 -8.40 -7.78
C TRP A 2 6.45 -7.96 -9.26
N PRO A 3 7.14 -8.64 -10.20
CA PRO A 3 7.20 -8.20 -11.60
C PRO A 3 5.86 -8.21 -12.35
N ASP A 4 4.91 -9.03 -11.90
CA ASP A 4 3.59 -9.25 -12.49
C ASP A 4 2.47 -8.46 -11.77
N ARG A 5 2.84 -7.42 -11.01
CA ARG A 5 1.92 -6.60 -10.21
C ARG A 5 2.28 -5.12 -10.26
N GLN A 6 1.33 -4.27 -9.90
CA GLN A 6 1.47 -2.81 -9.86
C GLN A 6 2.01 -2.28 -8.52
N TRP A 7 2.75 -3.13 -7.80
CA TRP A 7 3.34 -2.81 -6.50
C TRP A 7 4.83 -2.55 -6.62
N HIS A 8 5.22 -1.32 -6.31
CA HIS A 8 6.58 -0.82 -6.40
C HIS A 8 7.23 -0.74 -5.01
N ASN A 9 8.56 -0.74 -4.99
CA ASN A 9 9.31 -0.47 -3.77
C ASN A 9 9.43 1.06 -3.61
N VAL A 10 8.70 1.63 -2.65
CA VAL A 10 8.70 3.08 -2.39
C VAL A 10 10.10 3.64 -2.10
N LEU A 11 10.97 2.84 -1.47
CA LEU A 11 12.29 3.28 -1.06
C LEU A 11 13.29 3.19 -2.21
N ASN A 12 13.05 2.34 -3.23
CA ASN A 12 13.87 2.18 -4.44
C ASN A 12 15.39 1.95 -4.24
N VAL A 13 15.86 1.76 -3.00
CA VAL A 13 17.25 1.48 -2.64
C VAL A 13 17.32 0.43 -1.54
N LEU A 14 18.50 -0.18 -1.39
CA LEU A 14 18.83 -1.14 -0.32
C LEU A 14 19.61 -0.50 0.83
N ASP A 15 19.88 0.81 0.74
CA ASP A 15 20.64 1.58 1.71
C ASP A 15 19.91 2.89 2.03
N VAL A 16 20.01 3.35 3.28
CA VAL A 16 19.41 4.60 3.75
C VAL A 16 20.15 5.85 3.26
N GLU A 17 21.40 5.70 2.84
CA GLU A 17 22.20 6.81 2.29
C GLU A 17 22.01 6.98 0.78
N PHE A 18 21.23 6.10 0.12
CA PHE A 18 20.99 6.08 -1.32
C PHE A 18 22.28 5.95 -2.15
N LYS A 19 23.32 5.35 -1.57
CA LYS A 19 24.59 5.13 -2.27
C LYS A 19 24.47 3.96 -3.24
N THR A 20 25.15 4.11 -4.36
CA THR A 20 25.51 3.01 -5.27
C THR A 20 27.02 2.82 -5.23
N ASP A 21 27.55 1.91 -6.05
CA ASP A 21 28.99 1.63 -6.09
C ASP A 21 29.84 2.86 -6.47
N SER A 22 29.31 3.78 -7.28
CA SER A 22 30.08 4.92 -7.81
C SER A 22 29.41 6.28 -7.69
N TYR A 23 28.12 6.34 -7.36
CA TYR A 23 27.38 7.60 -7.25
C TYR A 23 26.27 7.54 -6.19
N ILE A 24 25.71 8.70 -5.83
CA ILE A 24 24.49 8.76 -5.03
C ILE A 24 23.29 8.74 -5.97
N ASN A 25 22.34 7.84 -5.76
CA ASN A 25 21.12 7.76 -6.55
C ASN A 25 20.16 8.91 -6.16
N VAL A 26 20.41 10.09 -6.74
CA VAL A 26 19.65 11.32 -6.48
C VAL A 26 18.18 11.15 -6.86
N ASP A 27 17.88 10.45 -7.96
CA ASP A 27 16.49 10.24 -8.40
C ASP A 27 15.70 9.39 -7.40
N ALA A 28 16.29 8.30 -6.89
CA ALA A 28 15.64 7.48 -5.86
C ALA A 28 15.45 8.27 -4.56
N ARG A 29 16.42 9.11 -4.19
CA ARG A 29 16.35 9.97 -3.00
C ARG A 29 15.23 11.00 -3.13
N ILE A 30 15.16 11.71 -4.26
CA ILE A 30 14.09 12.68 -4.55
C ILE A 30 12.74 11.96 -4.56
N GLY A 31 12.63 10.83 -5.27
CA GLY A 31 11.42 10.02 -5.34
C GLY A 31 10.90 9.62 -3.95
N MET A 32 11.77 9.10 -3.08
CA MET A 32 11.42 8.72 -1.71
C MET A 32 10.91 9.93 -0.91
N PHE A 33 11.62 11.06 -0.96
CA PHE A 33 11.27 12.25 -0.17
C PHE A 33 10.12 13.10 -0.75
N MET A 34 9.65 12.81 -1.98
CA MET A 34 8.39 13.37 -2.49
C MET A 34 7.15 12.71 -1.87
N ILE A 35 7.25 11.44 -1.46
CA ILE A 35 6.09 10.66 -0.98
C ILE A 35 6.22 10.17 0.46
N GLY A 36 7.40 10.34 1.07
CA GLY A 36 7.69 9.96 2.44
C GLY A 36 8.56 10.97 3.16
N TYR A 37 8.50 10.94 4.48
CA TYR A 37 9.40 11.70 5.35
C TYR A 37 10.16 10.73 6.25
N SER A 38 11.45 10.97 6.41
CA SER A 38 12.38 10.11 7.16
C SER A 38 12.64 8.72 6.56
N ILE A 39 13.83 8.18 6.83
CA ILE A 39 14.25 6.84 6.42
C ILE A 39 15.13 6.23 7.51
N SER A 40 15.03 4.92 7.71
CA SER A 40 15.87 4.20 8.67
C SER A 40 16.22 2.80 8.16
N PRO A 41 17.31 2.17 8.68
CA PRO A 41 17.73 0.86 8.19
C PRO A 41 16.65 -0.21 8.34
N ALA A 42 15.82 -0.13 9.38
CA ALA A 42 14.72 -1.06 9.63
C ALA A 42 13.55 -0.95 8.61
N MET A 43 13.48 0.15 7.85
CA MET A 43 12.52 0.31 6.75
C MET A 43 13.04 -0.29 5.43
N VAL A 44 14.37 -0.30 5.26
CA VAL A 44 15.04 -0.62 3.99
C VAL A 44 15.56 -2.05 3.96
N MET A 45 16.25 -2.49 5.01
CA MET A 45 16.89 -3.80 5.06
C MET A 45 15.87 -4.93 5.18
N ASN A 46 16.17 -6.10 4.62
CA ASN A 46 15.32 -7.28 4.75
C ASN A 46 15.60 -7.97 6.09
N MET A 47 14.75 -7.69 7.07
CA MET A 47 14.85 -8.24 8.42
C MET A 47 13.60 -9.07 8.73
N VAL A 48 13.70 -10.39 8.64
CA VAL A 48 12.56 -11.28 8.90
C VAL A 48 12.05 -11.11 10.33
N GLY A 49 10.75 -10.88 10.48
CA GLY A 49 10.06 -10.68 11.75
C GLY A 49 10.36 -9.36 12.45
N LYS A 50 11.01 -8.40 11.79
CA LYS A 50 11.40 -7.11 12.37
C LYS A 50 11.25 -5.96 11.38
N GLY A 51 11.24 -4.73 11.89
CA GLY A 51 11.17 -3.53 11.07
C GLY A 51 9.85 -3.42 10.33
N SER A 52 9.88 -2.80 9.15
CA SER A 52 8.67 -2.53 8.37
C SER A 52 8.95 -2.47 6.87
N LYS A 53 7.94 -2.82 6.07
CA LYS A 53 7.99 -2.75 4.60
C LYS A 53 6.80 -2.01 4.03
N TYR A 54 7.01 -1.40 2.87
CA TYR A 54 6.12 -0.38 2.31
C TYR A 54 5.88 -0.59 0.80
N PRO A 55 5.27 -1.70 0.34
CA PRO A 55 4.69 -1.74 -1.00
C PRO A 55 3.86 -0.51 -1.32
N PHE A 56 4.15 0.08 -2.47
CA PHE A 56 3.53 1.31 -2.98
C PHE A 56 2.80 1.01 -4.27
N ALA A 57 1.53 1.42 -4.37
CA ALA A 57 0.74 1.27 -5.58
C ALA A 57 0.01 2.57 -5.91
N TYR A 58 0.02 2.91 -7.19
CA TYR A 58 -0.61 4.11 -7.75
C TYR A 58 -1.30 3.81 -9.09
N ARG A 59 -1.37 2.52 -9.46
CA ARG A 59 -2.03 2.01 -10.66
C ARG A 59 -2.93 0.82 -10.33
N ASP A 60 -3.97 0.66 -11.13
CA ASP A 60 -4.84 -0.52 -11.13
C ASP A 60 -4.27 -1.65 -12.01
N ALA A 61 -4.91 -2.83 -11.98
CA ALA A 61 -4.47 -4.03 -12.68
C ALA A 61 -4.30 -3.84 -14.19
N ASP A 62 -5.03 -2.89 -14.79
CA ASP A 62 -4.95 -2.54 -16.22
C ASP A 62 -3.80 -1.57 -16.52
N GLY A 63 -3.13 -1.04 -15.47
CA GLY A 63 -2.04 -0.09 -15.57
C GLY A 63 -2.49 1.38 -15.57
N ASP A 64 -3.79 1.65 -15.40
CA ASP A 64 -4.32 3.02 -15.28
C ASP A 64 -4.01 3.59 -13.90
N TYR A 65 -3.82 4.91 -13.81
CA TYR A 65 -3.65 5.58 -12.52
C TYR A 65 -4.91 5.47 -11.65
N LEU A 66 -4.71 5.28 -10.34
CA LEU A 66 -5.80 5.28 -9.38
C LEU A 66 -6.48 6.66 -9.31
N SER A 67 -7.77 6.69 -9.63
CA SER A 67 -8.58 7.91 -9.71
C SER A 67 -9.67 7.89 -8.65
N GLY A 68 -9.83 8.97 -7.88
CA GLY A 68 -10.76 8.98 -6.77
C GLY A 68 -12.24 9.04 -7.16
N GLY A 69 -12.54 9.21 -8.46
CA GLY A 69 -13.90 9.11 -9.01
C GLY A 69 -14.27 7.71 -9.50
N ARG A 70 -13.41 6.72 -9.29
CA ARG A 70 -13.64 5.31 -9.64
C ARG A 70 -13.70 4.46 -8.37
N THR A 71 -14.33 3.31 -8.49
CA THR A 71 -14.39 2.31 -7.42
C THR A 71 -13.42 1.18 -7.72
N TYR A 72 -12.70 0.74 -6.70
CA TYR A 72 -11.71 -0.32 -6.79
C TYR A 72 -11.93 -1.35 -5.69
N LYS A 73 -11.68 -2.62 -6.03
CA LYS A 73 -11.51 -3.72 -5.10
C LYS A 73 -10.03 -4.05 -4.98
N LEU A 74 -9.57 -4.40 -3.80
CA LEU A 74 -8.26 -4.98 -3.56
C LEU A 74 -8.40 -6.22 -2.69
N ASN A 75 -8.04 -7.38 -3.24
CA ASN A 75 -7.95 -8.61 -2.45
C ASN A 75 -6.59 -8.69 -1.75
N ILE A 76 -6.61 -8.89 -0.44
CA ILE A 76 -5.43 -9.14 0.39
C ILE A 76 -5.49 -10.59 0.89
N PRO A 77 -4.68 -11.50 0.34
CA PRO A 77 -4.69 -12.90 0.75
C PRO A 77 -4.30 -13.08 2.22
N GLY A 78 -4.96 -14.00 2.90
CA GLY A 78 -4.65 -14.41 4.27
C GLY A 78 -3.77 -15.68 4.32
N PRO A 79 -3.03 -15.90 5.41
CA PRO A 79 -2.69 -14.92 6.43
C PRO A 79 -1.67 -13.89 5.89
N VAL A 80 -1.87 -12.61 6.19
CA VAL A 80 -0.92 -11.56 5.78
C VAL A 80 0.41 -11.74 6.54
N PRO A 81 1.57 -11.77 5.87
CA PRO A 81 2.87 -12.02 6.48
C PRO A 81 3.40 -10.79 7.23
N ALA A 82 2.69 -10.35 8.28
CA ALA A 82 3.04 -9.24 9.15
C ALA A 82 2.81 -9.65 10.61
N ALA A 83 3.88 -9.98 11.34
CA ALA A 83 3.78 -10.56 12.69
C ALA A 83 3.14 -9.63 13.73
N ASN A 84 3.21 -8.30 13.52
CA ASN A 84 2.55 -7.34 14.40
C ASN A 84 1.16 -6.97 13.86
N PHE A 85 1.12 -6.20 12.78
CA PHE A 85 -0.09 -5.75 12.11
C PHE A 85 0.24 -5.24 10.72
N TRP A 86 -0.80 -4.95 9.94
CA TRP A 86 -0.65 -4.33 8.63
C TRP A 86 -1.68 -3.23 8.42
N SER A 87 -1.38 -2.30 7.52
CA SER A 87 -2.31 -1.24 7.12
C SER A 87 -2.10 -0.79 5.68
N ILE A 88 -3.17 -0.34 5.04
CA ILE A 88 -3.16 0.38 3.77
C ILE A 88 -3.61 1.81 4.05
N THR A 89 -2.81 2.79 3.65
CA THR A 89 -3.12 4.21 3.83
C THR A 89 -3.21 4.90 2.48
N LEU A 90 -4.29 5.66 2.27
CA LEU A 90 -4.51 6.47 1.08
C LEU A 90 -3.82 7.83 1.23
N TYR A 91 -3.19 8.27 0.15
CA TYR A 91 -2.51 9.55 0.05
C TYR A 91 -2.99 10.34 -1.17
N ASP A 92 -3.06 11.66 -1.00
CA ASP A 92 -3.32 12.58 -2.11
C ASP A 92 -2.08 12.63 -3.02
N ALA A 93 -2.25 12.30 -4.30
CA ALA A 93 -1.13 12.23 -5.24
C ALA A 93 -0.47 13.61 -5.50
N ALA A 94 -1.18 14.71 -5.24
CA ALA A 94 -0.66 16.05 -5.51
C ALA A 94 0.36 16.53 -4.45
N ASN A 95 0.26 16.03 -3.21
CA ASN A 95 1.05 16.54 -2.09
C ASN A 95 1.53 15.49 -1.09
N ALA A 96 1.23 14.20 -1.33
CA ALA A 96 1.59 13.08 -0.47
C ALA A 96 1.10 13.18 0.99
N SER A 97 0.12 14.05 1.27
CA SER A 97 -0.57 14.07 2.55
C SER A 97 -1.58 12.91 2.63
N GLY A 98 -1.96 12.52 3.84
CA GLY A 98 -3.05 11.56 4.01
C GLY A 98 -4.32 12.08 3.31
N LEU A 99 -4.99 11.22 2.54
CA LEU A 99 -6.10 11.65 1.71
C LEU A 99 -7.24 12.21 2.58
N GLN A 100 -7.51 13.51 2.45
CA GLN A 100 -8.66 14.13 3.11
C GLN A 100 -9.96 13.66 2.45
N ASN A 101 -10.58 12.64 3.02
CA ASN A 101 -11.74 11.95 2.45
C ASN A 101 -13.01 12.02 3.32
N GLY A 102 -12.99 12.84 4.37
CA GLY A 102 -14.11 13.02 5.30
C GLY A 102 -14.23 11.94 6.38
N GLN A 103 -13.44 10.85 6.30
CA GLN A 103 -13.35 9.85 7.36
C GLN A 103 -12.25 10.24 8.37
N PRO A 104 -12.32 9.78 9.64
CA PRO A 104 -11.33 10.12 10.66
C PRO A 104 -9.89 9.75 10.27
N PHE A 105 -9.73 8.66 9.52
CA PHE A 105 -8.44 8.19 9.05
C PHE A 105 -8.53 7.71 7.58
N PRO A 106 -7.56 8.06 6.72
CA PRO A 106 -7.45 7.51 5.38
C PRO A 106 -6.80 6.11 5.36
N SER A 107 -6.62 5.49 6.53
CA SER A 107 -6.00 4.17 6.69
C SER A 107 -7.02 3.10 7.03
N ILE A 108 -6.76 1.89 6.58
CA ILE A 108 -7.52 0.66 6.88
C ILE A 108 -6.55 -0.49 7.12
N GLY A 109 -6.79 -1.36 8.10
CA GLY A 109 -5.83 -2.42 8.41
C GLY A 109 -6.29 -3.46 9.41
N SER A 110 -5.39 -4.37 9.80
CA SER A 110 -5.71 -5.52 10.66
C SER A 110 -6.10 -5.16 12.09
N LEU A 111 -5.89 -3.90 12.51
CA LEU A 111 -6.35 -3.39 13.81
C LEU A 111 -7.80 -2.89 13.76
N ASP A 112 -8.38 -2.75 12.56
CA ASP A 112 -9.79 -2.46 12.39
C ASP A 112 -10.64 -3.74 12.50
N LYS A 113 -11.95 -3.57 12.69
CA LYS A 113 -12.92 -4.68 12.69
C LYS A 113 -13.32 -5.06 11.26
N LEU A 114 -12.35 -5.52 10.47
CA LEU A 114 -12.58 -5.95 9.09
C LEU A 114 -13.44 -7.22 9.04
N LYS A 115 -14.25 -7.34 7.99
CA LYS A 115 -14.92 -8.59 7.64
C LYS A 115 -14.00 -9.38 6.72
N TYR A 116 -13.44 -10.46 7.26
CA TYR A 116 -12.62 -11.41 6.50
C TYR A 116 -13.50 -12.41 5.74
N ASN A 117 -12.94 -12.96 4.67
CA ASN A 117 -13.49 -14.06 3.90
C ASN A 117 -13.20 -15.40 4.61
N ASP A 118 -13.85 -16.49 4.16
CA ASP A 118 -13.70 -17.82 4.76
C ASP A 118 -12.28 -18.40 4.59
N ASP A 119 -11.54 -17.92 3.58
CA ASP A 119 -10.14 -18.29 3.29
C ASP A 119 -9.12 -17.39 4.00
N GLU A 120 -9.55 -16.64 5.01
CA GLU A 120 -8.76 -15.65 5.76
C GLU A 120 -8.29 -14.43 4.94
N SER A 121 -8.61 -14.35 3.64
CA SER A 121 -8.37 -13.15 2.86
C SER A 121 -9.31 -12.01 3.28
N VAL A 122 -8.99 -10.79 2.87
CA VAL A 122 -9.89 -9.66 3.02
C VAL A 122 -9.99 -8.88 1.72
N ASP A 123 -11.23 -8.61 1.32
CA ASP A 123 -11.54 -7.71 0.22
C ASP A 123 -11.75 -6.31 0.76
N LEU A 124 -10.89 -5.39 0.33
CA LEU A 124 -10.99 -3.96 0.64
C LEU A 124 -11.53 -3.19 -0.56
N TYR A 125 -12.29 -2.15 -0.28
CA TYR A 125 -12.96 -1.36 -1.30
C TYR A 125 -12.61 0.11 -1.16
N PHE A 126 -12.41 0.79 -2.30
CA PHE A 126 -12.00 2.17 -2.36
C PHE A 126 -12.83 2.87 -3.42
N GLY A 127 -13.64 3.84 -3.04
CA GLY A 127 -14.54 4.51 -3.98
C GLY A 127 -15.18 5.77 -3.37
N PRO A 128 -15.76 6.65 -4.20
CA PRO A 128 -16.40 7.86 -3.73
C PRO A 128 -17.64 7.57 -2.87
N GLU A 129 -18.29 6.44 -3.12
CA GLU A 129 -19.47 5.95 -2.40
C GLU A 129 -19.22 4.50 -1.95
N LEU A 130 -19.94 4.08 -0.91
CA LEU A 130 -19.90 2.69 -0.43
C LEU A 130 -20.64 1.80 -1.45
N PRO A 131 -19.99 0.80 -2.07
CA PRO A 131 -20.66 -0.09 -3.02
C PRO A 131 -21.72 -0.96 -2.34
N GLU A 132 -22.77 -1.32 -3.07
CA GLU A 132 -23.85 -2.17 -2.56
C GLU A 132 -23.31 -3.53 -2.08
N GLY A 133 -23.77 -3.99 -0.91
CA GLY A 133 -23.35 -5.28 -0.34
C GLY A 133 -21.95 -5.29 0.28
N VAL A 134 -21.17 -4.20 0.17
CA VAL A 134 -19.85 -4.09 0.78
C VAL A 134 -19.96 -3.70 2.26
N PRO A 135 -19.26 -4.39 3.18
CA PRO A 135 -19.18 -3.97 4.57
C PRO A 135 -18.50 -2.61 4.68
N ALA A 136 -19.13 -1.66 5.38
CA ALA A 136 -18.55 -0.33 5.60
C ALA A 136 -17.18 -0.38 6.31
N SER A 137 -16.91 -1.41 7.11
CA SER A 137 -15.61 -1.62 7.75
C SER A 137 -14.48 -1.93 6.77
N ASN A 138 -14.79 -2.49 5.59
CA ASN A 138 -13.82 -2.84 4.55
C ASN A 138 -13.62 -1.73 3.51
N TRP A 139 -14.29 -0.59 3.67
CA TRP A 139 -14.30 0.47 2.67
C TRP A 139 -13.59 1.75 3.15
N ARG A 140 -12.93 2.44 2.22
CA ARG A 140 -12.43 3.80 2.41
C ARG A 140 -12.87 4.72 1.27
N THR A 141 -13.29 5.91 1.64
CA THR A 141 -13.76 6.92 0.69
C THR A 141 -12.59 7.44 -0.14
N THR A 142 -12.78 7.54 -1.46
CA THR A 142 -11.90 8.26 -2.37
C THR A 142 -12.55 9.57 -2.84
N VAL A 143 -11.79 10.49 -3.43
CA VAL A 143 -12.26 11.85 -3.74
C VAL A 143 -12.32 12.08 -5.26
N PRO A 144 -13.51 12.26 -5.86
CA PRO A 144 -13.62 12.57 -7.28
C PRO A 144 -12.76 13.77 -7.71
N GLY A 145 -12.12 13.66 -8.87
CA GLY A 145 -11.20 14.68 -9.39
C GLY A 145 -9.79 14.66 -8.81
N LYS A 146 -9.49 13.77 -7.84
CA LYS A 146 -8.14 13.59 -7.29
C LYS A 146 -7.54 12.24 -7.70
N GLY A 147 -6.26 12.26 -8.07
CA GLY A 147 -5.43 11.05 -8.10
C GLY A 147 -4.99 10.68 -6.68
N TRP A 148 -4.77 9.39 -6.43
CA TRP A 148 -4.31 8.91 -5.13
C TRP A 148 -3.35 7.73 -5.30
N PHE A 149 -2.62 7.44 -4.23
CA PHE A 149 -1.78 6.25 -4.14
C PHE A 149 -1.91 5.65 -2.75
N VAL A 150 -1.39 4.44 -2.59
CA VAL A 150 -1.32 3.77 -1.29
C VAL A 150 0.08 3.40 -0.88
N LEU A 151 0.28 3.36 0.43
CA LEU A 151 1.33 2.57 1.05
C LEU A 151 0.68 1.43 1.83
N PHE A 152 1.04 0.21 1.47
CA PHE A 152 0.76 -0.99 2.24
C PHE A 152 1.90 -1.20 3.22
N ARG A 153 1.65 -1.02 4.51
CA ARG A 153 2.61 -1.18 5.58
C ARG A 153 2.48 -2.56 6.19
N LEU A 154 3.57 -3.33 6.15
CA LEU A 154 3.72 -4.56 6.91
C LEU A 154 4.65 -4.31 8.08
N TYR A 155 4.17 -4.52 9.31
CA TYR A 155 4.97 -4.37 10.53
C TYR A 155 5.46 -5.74 11.00
N SER A 156 6.78 -5.87 11.16
CA SER A 156 7.46 -7.16 11.40
C SER A 156 7.13 -8.20 10.31
N PRO A 157 7.41 -7.90 9.02
CA PRO A 157 7.07 -8.81 7.92
C PRO A 157 7.78 -10.15 8.08
N THR A 158 7.08 -11.25 7.76
CA THR A 158 7.61 -12.61 7.88
C THR A 158 8.12 -13.15 6.53
N GLN A 159 8.73 -14.34 6.56
CA GLN A 159 9.40 -14.96 5.41
C GLN A 159 8.58 -14.95 4.09
N PRO A 160 7.26 -15.24 4.09
CA PRO A 160 6.47 -15.28 2.85
C PRO A 160 6.42 -13.96 2.06
N PHE A 161 6.60 -12.83 2.75
CA PHE A 161 6.71 -11.53 2.08
C PHE A 161 8.01 -11.41 1.28
N PHE A 162 9.12 -11.91 1.84
CA PHE A 162 10.46 -11.73 1.28
C PHE A 162 10.78 -12.70 0.14
N ASP A 163 10.27 -13.93 0.20
CA ASP A 163 10.46 -14.92 -0.87
C ASP A 163 9.37 -14.86 -1.96
N GLY A 164 8.36 -14.01 -1.80
CA GLY A 164 7.30 -13.80 -2.78
C GLY A 164 6.26 -14.93 -2.86
N SER A 165 6.30 -15.90 -1.94
CA SER A 165 5.26 -16.93 -1.81
C SER A 165 3.90 -16.32 -1.42
N TRP A 166 3.92 -15.17 -0.76
CA TRP A 166 2.74 -14.33 -0.55
C TRP A 166 2.85 -13.00 -1.33
N ARG A 167 1.74 -12.56 -1.93
CA ARG A 167 1.63 -11.27 -2.62
C ARG A 167 0.18 -10.77 -2.61
N PRO A 168 -0.07 -9.46 -2.45
CA PRO A 168 -1.40 -8.89 -2.59
C PRO A 168 -1.90 -8.98 -4.04
N GLY A 169 -3.22 -8.88 -4.22
CA GLY A 169 -3.79 -8.55 -5.52
C GLY A 169 -3.40 -7.14 -5.97
N ASP A 170 -3.71 -6.80 -7.22
CA ASP A 170 -3.71 -5.41 -7.67
C ASP A 170 -5.08 -4.77 -7.39
N PHE A 171 -5.15 -3.45 -7.52
CA PHE A 171 -6.43 -2.77 -7.50
C PHE A 171 -7.21 -3.14 -8.77
N GLU A 172 -8.39 -3.71 -8.60
CA GLU A 172 -9.30 -4.05 -9.69
C GLU A 172 -10.39 -3.00 -9.76
N LYS A 173 -10.54 -2.33 -10.90
CA LYS A 173 -11.63 -1.38 -11.13
C LYS A 173 -12.96 -2.16 -11.12
N ILE A 174 -13.90 -1.74 -10.30
CA ILE A 174 -15.25 -2.31 -10.25
C ILE A 174 -16.27 -1.25 -10.65
N ASN A 175 -17.31 -1.67 -11.37
CA ASN A 175 -18.32 -0.80 -11.96
C ASN A 175 -19.08 0.02 -10.90
#